data_AF-A0A7K7A0N2-F1
#
_entry.id   AF-A0A7K7A0N2-F1
#
_cell.length_a   1.000
_cell.length_b   1.000
_cell.length_c   1.000
_cell.angle_alpha   90.00
_cell.angle_beta   90.00
_cell.angle_gamma   90.00
#
_symmetry.space_group_name_H-M   'P 1'
#
loop_
_entity.id
_entity.type
_entity.pdbx_description
1 polymer ?
#
loop_
_entity_poly.entity_id
_entity_poly.type
_entity_poly.pdbx_seq_one_letter_code
_entity_poly.pdbx_strand_id
1 'polypeptide(L)' 'IKIKREVAHAFMRRQKRSSVYFEYYKSPMEQMRERCENYLPCGVLSEQIGFPMAYNRYFG' A
#
# COMPACT_ATOMS: atom_id res chain seq x y z
N ILE A 1 -3.54 -24.15 9.40
CA ILE A 1 -3.94 -22.82 9.90
C ILE A 1 -4.65 -22.10 8.75
N LYS A 2 -5.99 -21.98 8.76
CA LYS A 2 -6.74 -21.22 7.74
C LYS A 2 -6.97 -19.81 8.26
N ILE A 3 -6.12 -18.86 7.85
CA ILE A 3 -6.26 -17.46 8.25
C ILE A 3 -7.46 -16.88 7.50
N LYS A 4 -8.50 -16.48 8.24
CA LYS A 4 -9.66 -15.78 7.66
C LYS A 4 -9.18 -14.47 7.03
N ARG A 5 -9.76 -14.09 5.90
CA ARG A 5 -9.38 -12.91 5.10
C ARG A 5 -9.35 -11.61 5.93
N GLU A 6 -10.21 -11.49 6.93
CA GLU A 6 -10.27 -10.39 7.91
C GLU A 6 -9.03 -10.35 8.82
N VAL A 7 -8.56 -11.52 9.26
CA VAL A 7 -7.36 -11.66 10.11
C VAL A 7 -6.10 -11.44 9.28
N ALA A 8 -6.10 -11.83 8.01
CA ALA A 8 -5.03 -11.49 7.06
C ALA A 8 -4.90 -9.97 6.87
N HIS A 9 -6.04 -9.25 6.76
CA HIS A 9 -6.07 -7.79 6.65
C HIS A 9 -5.55 -7.08 7.92
N ALA A 10 -5.76 -7.68 9.10
CA ALA A 10 -5.21 -7.19 10.36
C ALA A 10 -3.71 -7.48 10.50
N PHE A 11 -3.24 -8.63 10.00
CA PHE A 11 -1.85 -9.06 10.10
C PHE A 11 -0.94 -8.45 9.02
N MET A 12 -1.49 -8.09 7.85
CA MET A 12 -0.76 -7.42 6.77
C MET A 12 -0.47 -5.94 7.06
N ARG A 13 -1.09 -5.34 8.09
CA ARG A 13 -0.70 -4.02 8.62
C ARG A 13 0.60 -4.07 9.43
N ARG A 14 1.38 -5.17 9.35
CA ARG A 14 2.63 -5.35 10.08
C ARG A 14 3.71 -4.40 9.55
N GLN A 15 3.71 -3.21 10.13
CA GLN A 15 4.86 -2.37 10.49
C GLN A 15 5.91 -2.19 9.37
N LYS A 16 5.59 -1.34 8.39
CA LYS A 16 6.64 -0.64 7.62
C LYS A 16 7.32 0.29 8.61
N ARG A 17 8.50 -0.11 9.10
CA ARG A 17 9.32 0.68 10.03
C ARG A 17 9.78 1.91 9.24
N SER A 18 8.97 2.98 9.23
CA SER A 18 9.32 4.24 8.56
C SER A 18 10.59 4.75 9.23
N SER A 19 11.71 4.73 8.50
CA SER A 19 12.92 5.39 8.95
C SER A 19 12.69 6.89 8.76
N VAL A 20 12.62 7.60 9.89
CA VAL A 20 12.38 9.05 9.97
C VAL A 20 13.32 9.88 9.07
N TYR A 21 14.47 9.31 8.70
CA TYR A 21 15.46 9.94 7.81
C TYR A 21 15.14 9.88 6.30
N PHE A 22 14.23 9.00 5.85
CA PHE A 22 13.86 8.87 4.43
C PHE A 22 12.58 9.63 4.04
N GLU A 23 11.87 10.22 5.00
CA GLU A 23 10.60 10.91 4.74
C GLU A 23 10.79 12.27 4.04
N TYR A 24 11.98 12.90 4.16
CA TYR A 24 12.20 14.26 3.67
C TYR A 24 12.48 14.38 2.16
N TYR A 25 12.85 13.29 1.48
CA TYR A 25 13.21 13.26 0.05
C TYR A 25 12.38 12.27 -0.78
N LYS A 26 11.19 11.89 -0.32
CA LYS A 26 10.33 11.02 -1.14
C LYS A 26 9.76 11.76 -2.33
N SER A 27 9.96 11.18 -3.50
CA SER A 27 9.34 11.65 -4.72
C SER A 27 7.81 11.59 -4.58
N PRO A 28 7.05 12.49 -5.22
CA PRO A 28 5.58 12.44 -5.21
C PRO A 28 5.05 11.04 -5.60
N MET A 29 5.70 10.39 -6.55
CA MET A 29 5.39 9.02 -6.96
C MET A 29 5.61 7.98 -5.85
N GLU A 30 6.64 8.13 -5.02
CA GLU A 30 6.86 7.25 -3.88
C GLU A 30 5.79 7.45 -2.79
N GLN A 31 5.38 8.69 -2.54
CA GLN A 31 4.29 8.97 -1.59
C GLN A 31 2.97 8.38 -2.07
N MET A 32 2.67 8.48 -3.37
CA MET A 32 1.49 7.85 -3.97
C MET A 32 1.58 6.31 -3.89
N ARG A 33 2.75 5.73 -4.15
CA ARG A 33 2.99 4.29 -4.00
C ARG A 33 2.78 3.83 -2.57
N GLU A 34 3.35 4.53 -1.60
CA GLU A 34 3.14 4.20 -0.19
C GLU A 34 1.69 4.30 0.23
N ARG A 35 0.97 5.32 -0.24
CA ARG A 35 -0.46 5.44 0.05
C ARG A 35 -1.25 4.25 -0.51
N CYS A 36 -0.92 3.79 -1.71
CA CYS A 36 -1.52 2.58 -2.30
C CYS A 36 -1.11 1.30 -1.56
N GLU A 37 0.16 1.16 -1.15
CA GLU A 37 0.67 0.02 -0.39
C GLU A 37 0.06 -0.05 1.02
N ASN A 38 -0.16 1.10 1.66
CA ASN A 38 -0.85 1.19 2.96
C ASN A 38 -2.36 0.90 2.85
N TYR A 39 -2.92 1.00 1.64
CA TYR A 39 -4.31 0.68 1.37
C TYR A 39 -4.42 -0.66 0.64
N LEU A 40 -4.56 -1.73 1.42
CA LEU A 40 -4.63 -3.11 0.95
C LEU A 40 -5.43 -3.33 -0.35
N PRO A 41 -6.64 -2.75 -0.53
CA PRO A 41 -7.38 -2.88 -1.78
C PRO A 41 -6.65 -2.29 -2.99
N CYS A 42 -5.96 -1.16 -2.85
CA CYS A 42 -5.12 -0.59 -3.90
C CYS A 42 -3.88 -1.43 -4.14
N GLY A 43 -3.21 -1.89 -3.08
CA GLY A 43 -2.04 -2.77 -3.19
C GLY A 43 -2.34 -4.05 -3.99
N VAL A 44 -3.39 -4.78 -3.61
CA VAL A 44 -3.80 -6.01 -4.32
C VAL A 44 -4.23 -5.73 -5.76
N LEU A 45 -4.95 -4.63 -5.98
CA LEU A 45 -5.35 -4.25 -7.33
C LEU A 45 -4.15 -3.84 -8.19
N SER A 46 -3.14 -3.20 -7.59
CA SER A 46 -1.93 -2.75 -8.30
C SER A 46 -1.10 -3.89 -8.85
N GLU A 47 -1.16 -5.07 -8.24
CA GLU A 47 -0.53 -6.29 -8.78
C GLU A 47 -1.24 -6.82 -10.02
N GLN A 48 -2.54 -6.51 -10.20
CA GLN A 48 -3.35 -7.01 -11.32
C GLN A 48 -3.37 -6.05 -12.51
N ILE A 49 -3.59 -4.75 -12.25
CA ILE A 49 -3.78 -3.73 -13.30
C ILE A 49 -2.66 -2.69 -13.32
N GLY A 50 -1.67 -2.83 -12.45
CA GLY A 50 -0.59 -1.85 -12.30
C GLY A 50 -0.93 -0.71 -11.36
N PHE A 51 0.12 -0.18 -10.72
CA PHE A 51 0.05 0.94 -9.78
C PHE A 51 -0.73 2.17 -10.28
N PRO A 52 -0.45 2.75 -11.47
CA PRO A 52 -1.11 4.00 -11.87
C PRO A 52 -2.63 3.83 -12.05
N MET A 53 -3.09 2.67 -12.55
CA MET A 53 -4.51 2.38 -12.70
C MET A 53 -5.19 2.10 -11.36
N ALA A 54 -4.53 1.33 -10.49
CA ALA A 54 -5.05 1.02 -9.15
C ALA A 54 -5.11 2.27 -8.27
N TYR A 55 -4.09 3.13 -8.33
CA TYR A 55 -4.06 4.39 -7.61
C TYR A 55 -5.18 5.32 -8.07
N ASN A 56 -5.35 5.50 -9.38
CA ASN A 56 -6.42 6.34 -9.92
C ASN A 56 -7.82 5.85 -9.50
N ARG A 57 -8.06 4.53 -9.49
CA ARG A 57 -9.37 3.98 -9.08
C ARG A 57 -9.77 4.29 -7.64
N TYR A 58 -8.81 4.48 -6.73
CA TYR A 58 -9.06 4.72 -5.30
C TYR A 58 -8.74 6.14 -4.83
N PHE A 59 -7.83 6.84 -5.51
CA PHE A 59 -7.26 8.12 -5.11
C PHE A 59 -7.21 9.16 -6.25
N GLY A 60 -7.68 8.81 -7.45
CA GLY A 60 -7.81 9.71 -8.60
C GLY A 60 -9.12 10.47 -8.62
#